data_AF-T1D7L8-F1
#
_entry.id   AF-T1D7L8-F1
#
_cell.length_a   1.000
_cell.length_b   1.000
_cell.length_c   1.000
_cell.angle_alpha   90.00
_cell.angle_beta   90.00
_cell.angle_gamma   90.00
#
_symmetry.space_group_name_H-M   'P 1'
#
loop_
_entity.id
_entity.type
_entity.pdbx_description
1 polymer ?
#
loop_
_entity_poly.entity_id
_entity_poly.type
_entity_poly.pdbx_seq_one_letter_code
_entity_poly.pdbx_strand_id
1 'polypeptide(L)'
;ALERDWQDRVLRELGHLQTDRKVEVHDHLQAFWVPDANLAGPVAGLALAYLLDPTRPVFALSAETARTKVSARGTPFLTDRGLDLAVAVREAARSVGGRGWAPGRQRGLRPQGTRRGVPSGS
;
A
#
# COMPACT_ATOMS: atom_id res chain seq x y z
N ALA A 1 -11.66 7.85 -24.12
CA ALA A 1 -11.96 8.87 -23.10
C ALA A 1 -11.37 8.45 -21.76
N LEU A 2 -11.82 7.31 -21.21
CA LEU A 2 -11.38 6.76 -19.92
C LEU A 2 -9.85 6.67 -19.71
N GLU A 3 -9.11 6.22 -20.73
CA GLU A 3 -7.63 6.11 -20.68
C GLU A 3 -6.95 7.47 -20.44
N ARG A 4 -7.40 8.51 -21.15
CA ARG A 4 -6.87 9.87 -21.05
C ARG A 4 -7.19 10.46 -19.68
N ASP A 5 -8.42 10.31 -19.21
CA ASP A 5 -8.82 10.81 -17.90
C ASP A 5 -8.00 10.18 -16.78
N TRP A 6 -7.65 8.90 -16.91
CA TRP A 6 -6.79 8.20 -15.96
C TRP A 6 -5.34 8.71 -16.02
N GLN A 7 -4.77 8.84 -17.22
CA GLN A 7 -3.43 9.40 -17.40
C GLN A 7 -3.33 10.81 -16.82
N ASP A 8 -4.33 11.64 -17.06
CA ASP A 8 -4.40 13.00 -16.52
C ASP A 8 -4.47 12.99 -14.99
N ARG A 9 -5.18 12.03 -14.38
CA ARG A 9 -5.19 11.87 -12.92
C ARG A 9 -3.81 11.48 -12.39
N VAL A 10 -3.13 10.53 -13.01
CA VAL A 10 -1.77 10.12 -12.61
C VAL A 10 -0.79 11.31 -12.70
N LEU A 11 -0.82 12.05 -13.80
CA LEU A 11 0.05 13.22 -14.00
C LEU A 11 -0.25 14.35 -13.01
N ARG A 12 -1.53 14.59 -12.69
CA ARG A 12 -1.92 15.56 -11.65
C ARG A 12 -1.35 15.19 -10.29
N GLU A 13 -1.52 13.94 -9.86
CA GLU A 13 -0.97 13.48 -8.57
C GLU A 13 0.57 13.56 -8.55
N LEU A 14 1.23 13.23 -9.66
CA LEU A 14 2.68 13.36 -9.79
C LEU A 14 3.12 14.83 -9.67
N GLY A 15 2.38 15.76 -10.29
CA GLY A 15 2.61 17.20 -10.17
C GLY A 15 2.42 17.72 -8.74
N HIS A 16 1.43 17.21 -8.00
CA HIS A 16 1.26 17.52 -6.59
C HIS A 16 2.43 17.02 -5.74
N LEU A 17 2.92 15.79 -5.99
CA LEU A 17 4.08 15.26 -5.28
C LEU A 17 5.34 16.11 -5.50
N GLN A 18 5.56 16.56 -6.74
CA GLN A 18 6.69 17.42 -7.08
C GLN A 18 6.57 18.81 -6.42
N THR A 19 5.37 19.39 -6.37
CA THR A 19 5.14 20.77 -5.92
C THR A 19 5.03 20.86 -4.41
N ASP A 20 4.20 20.00 -3.81
CA ASP A 20 3.89 20.06 -2.38
C ASP A 20 4.94 19.36 -1.52
N ARG A 21 5.86 18.59 -2.14
CA ARG A 21 6.84 17.72 -1.48
C ARG A 21 6.24 16.92 -0.31
N LYS A 22 5.01 16.41 -0.48
CA LYS A 22 4.30 15.58 0.50
C LYS A 22 4.84 14.15 0.57
N VAL A 23 6.17 14.04 0.50
CA VAL A 23 6.90 12.79 0.58
C VAL A 23 7.63 12.78 1.90
N GLU A 24 7.19 11.91 2.79
CA GLU A 24 7.85 11.64 4.05
C GLU A 24 9.10 10.79 3.77
N VAL A 25 10.27 11.41 3.93
CA VAL A 25 11.56 10.74 3.73
C VAL A 25 12.09 10.31 5.09
N HIS A 26 12.31 9.01 5.24
CA HIS A 26 12.96 8.39 6.38
C HIS A 26 14.34 7.85 5.99
N ASP A 27 15.08 7.36 6.98
CA ASP A 27 16.47 6.88 6.81
C ASP A 27 16.60 5.78 5.75
N HIS A 28 15.61 4.89 5.66
CA HIS A 28 15.65 3.72 4.79
C HIS A 28 14.47 3.60 3.83
N LEU A 29 13.52 4.53 3.86
CA LEU A 29 12.33 4.48 3.01
C LEU A 29 11.75 5.86 2.76
N GLN A 30 10.90 5.96 1.75
CA GLN A 30 10.13 7.15 1.42
C GLN A 30 8.65 6.78 1.35
N ALA A 31 7.75 7.64 1.81
CA ALA A 31 6.33 7.38 1.81
C ALA A 31 5.51 8.60 1.40
N PHE A 32 4.38 8.39 0.76
CA PHE A 32 3.43 9.46 0.45
C PHE A 32 2.00 8.94 0.43
N TRP A 33 1.06 9.86 0.61
CA TRP A 33 -0.37 9.57 0.60
C TRP A 33 -0.99 9.92 -0.74
N VAL A 34 -1.85 9.04 -1.24
CA VAL A 34 -2.70 9.28 -2.40
C VAL A 34 -4.17 9.07 -2.06
N PRO A 35 -5.05 9.89 -2.64
CA PRO A 35 -6.48 9.77 -2.40
C PRO A 35 -7.08 8.49 -3.00
N ASP A 36 -6.50 7.95 -4.07
CA ASP A 36 -7.01 6.76 -4.77
C ASP A 36 -5.98 5.62 -4.79
N ALA A 37 -6.38 4.50 -4.22
CA ALA A 37 -5.68 3.22 -4.20
C ALA A 37 -5.26 2.70 -5.58
N ASN A 38 -5.99 3.04 -6.64
CA ASN A 38 -5.68 2.63 -8.01
C ASN A 38 -4.57 3.49 -8.64
N LEU A 39 -4.35 4.70 -8.13
CA LEU A 39 -3.27 5.59 -8.58
C LEU A 39 -1.96 5.32 -7.84
N ALA A 40 -2.02 4.77 -6.63
CA ALA A 40 -0.85 4.50 -5.78
C ALA A 40 0.29 3.76 -6.52
N GLY A 41 -0.03 2.68 -7.22
CA GLY A 41 0.96 1.86 -7.92
C GLY A 41 1.67 2.58 -9.08
N PRO A 42 0.92 3.16 -10.05
CA PRO A 42 1.49 3.95 -11.14
C PRO A 42 2.23 5.19 -10.66
N VAL A 43 1.65 5.98 -9.76
CA VAL A 43 2.26 7.20 -9.22
C VAL A 43 3.55 6.87 -8.48
N ALA A 44 3.59 5.80 -7.65
CA ALA A 44 4.81 5.37 -6.98
C ALA A 44 5.91 4.96 -7.96
N GLY A 45 5.54 4.29 -9.07
CA GLY A 45 6.49 3.89 -10.09
C GLY A 45 7.12 5.08 -10.79
N LEU A 46 6.29 6.03 -11.23
CA LEU A 46 6.77 7.25 -11.90
C LEU A 46 7.52 8.18 -10.94
N ALA A 47 7.05 8.32 -9.71
CA ALA A 47 7.73 9.10 -8.69
C ALA A 47 9.11 8.52 -8.38
N LEU A 48 9.24 7.20 -8.22
CA LEU A 48 10.53 6.54 -8.03
C LEU A 48 11.46 6.69 -9.24
N ALA A 49 10.90 6.70 -10.46
CA ALA A 49 11.69 6.81 -11.69
C ALA A 49 12.21 8.24 -11.95
N TYR A 50 11.47 9.28 -11.55
CA TYR A 50 11.75 10.66 -11.99
C TYR A 50 11.86 11.70 -10.88
N LEU A 51 11.27 11.48 -9.70
CA LEU A 51 11.16 12.51 -8.66
C LEU A 51 11.88 12.15 -7.34
N LEU A 52 11.93 10.87 -7.00
CA LEU A 52 12.40 10.39 -5.69
C LEU A 52 13.79 9.77 -5.77
N ASP A 53 14.39 9.58 -4.59
CA ASP A 53 15.70 8.93 -4.47
C ASP A 53 15.60 7.44 -4.84
N PRO A 54 16.27 6.97 -5.92
CA PRO A 54 16.22 5.56 -6.36
C PRO A 54 16.98 4.61 -5.42
N THR A 55 17.75 5.14 -4.46
CA THR A 55 18.47 4.35 -3.44
C THR A 55 17.60 3.99 -2.25
N ARG A 56 16.34 4.42 -2.22
CA ARG A 56 15.38 4.10 -1.15
C ARG A 56 14.06 3.62 -1.74
N PRO A 57 13.45 2.55 -1.21
CA PRO A 57 12.12 2.12 -1.63
C PRO A 57 11.07 3.17 -1.30
N VAL A 58 10.00 3.19 -2.09
CA VAL A 58 8.86 4.09 -1.89
C VAL A 58 7.59 3.32 -1.56
N PHE A 59 6.79 3.87 -0.64
CA PHE A 59 5.50 3.36 -0.23
C PHE A 59 4.40 4.40 -0.50
N ALA A 60 3.49 4.08 -1.41
CA ALA A 60 2.29 4.88 -1.62
C ALA A 60 1.13 4.31 -0.77
N LEU A 61 0.60 5.13 0.12
CA LEU A 61 -0.52 4.77 1.00
C LEU A 61 -1.81 5.43 0.52
N SER A 62 -2.93 4.71 0.64
CA SER A 62 -4.26 5.23 0.37
C SER A 62 -5.23 4.80 1.46
N ALA A 63 -5.90 5.77 2.08
CA ALA A 63 -6.90 5.52 3.10
C ALA A 63 -8.26 5.21 2.46
N GLU A 64 -8.73 3.97 2.58
CA GLU A 64 -10.11 3.59 2.29
C GLU A 64 -10.91 3.52 3.61
N THR A 65 -12.24 3.56 3.53
CA THR A 65 -13.17 3.67 4.69
C THR A 65 -12.90 2.68 5.83
N ALA A 66 -12.34 1.50 5.55
CA ALA A 66 -12.10 0.45 6.54
C ALA A 66 -10.68 -0.12 6.53
N ARG A 67 -9.80 0.35 5.63
CA ARG A 67 -8.45 -0.21 5.45
C ARG A 67 -7.54 0.78 4.75
N THR A 68 -6.25 0.71 5.05
CA THR A 68 -5.22 1.43 4.29
C THR A 68 -4.64 0.48 3.25
N LYS A 69 -4.72 0.85 1.98
CA LYS A 69 -4.02 0.14 0.91
C LYS A 69 -2.61 0.71 0.78
N VAL A 70 -1.62 -0.18 0.72
CA VAL A 70 -0.22 0.20 0.57
C VAL A 70 0.32 -0.41 -0.71
N SER A 71 0.98 0.39 -1.54
CA SER A 71 1.72 -0.04 -2.72
C SER A 71 3.18 0.29 -2.54
N ALA A 72 4.04 -0.73 -2.50
CA ALA A 72 5.49 -0.56 -2.40
C ALA A 72 6.13 -0.68 -3.78
N ARG A 73 7.12 0.16 -4.07
CA ARG A 73 7.98 0.09 -5.27
C ARG A 73 9.43 0.20 -4.85
N GLY A 74 10.27 -0.60 -5.49
CA GLY A 74 11.72 -0.57 -5.32
C GLY A 74 12.39 -0.66 -6.69
N THR A 75 13.62 -0.17 -6.78
CA THR A 75 14.45 -0.28 -7.97
C THR A 75 15.14 -1.65 -8.02
N PRO A 76 15.50 -2.18 -9.20
CA PRO A 76 16.29 -3.41 -9.30
C PRO A 76 17.58 -3.36 -8.47
N PHE A 77 18.22 -2.19 -8.40
CA PHE A 77 19.39 -1.93 -7.57
C PHE A 77 19.18 -2.24 -6.09
N LEU A 78 18.00 -1.94 -5.55
CA LEU A 78 17.65 -2.26 -4.18
C LEU A 78 17.45 -3.76 -3.98
N THR A 79 16.77 -4.41 -4.92
CA THR A 79 16.55 -5.86 -4.88
C THR A 79 17.87 -6.62 -4.93
N ASP A 80 18.81 -6.19 -5.77
CA ASP A 80 20.16 -6.77 -5.85
C ASP A 80 20.96 -6.59 -4.55
N ARG A 81 20.67 -5.54 -3.78
CA ARG A 81 21.21 -5.32 -2.43
C ARG A 81 20.50 -6.12 -1.33
N GLY A 82 19.57 -7.00 -1.69
CA GLY A 82 18.84 -7.87 -0.78
C GLY A 82 17.52 -7.28 -0.26
N LEU A 83 17.00 -6.20 -0.86
CA LEU A 83 15.68 -5.69 -0.50
C LEU A 83 14.58 -6.64 -0.99
N ASP A 84 13.92 -7.32 -0.05
CA ASP A 84 12.67 -8.04 -0.29
C ASP A 84 11.47 -7.23 0.24
N LEU A 85 10.83 -6.50 -0.67
CA LEU A 85 9.63 -5.72 -0.35
C LEU A 85 8.44 -6.58 0.06
N ALA A 86 8.32 -7.82 -0.42
CA ALA A 86 7.22 -8.69 -0.04
C ALA A 86 7.34 -9.12 1.42
N VAL A 87 8.56 -9.48 1.85
CA VAL A 87 8.85 -9.78 3.26
C VAL A 87 8.67 -8.53 4.12
N ALA A 88 9.26 -7.40 3.73
CA ALA A 88 9.18 -6.16 4.50
C ALA A 88 7.72 -5.71 4.74
N VAL A 89 6.90 -5.69 3.69
CA VAL A 89 5.49 -5.31 3.80
C VAL A 89 4.69 -6.34 4.60
N ARG A 90 5.01 -7.63 4.49
CA ARG A 90 4.33 -8.68 5.25
C ARG A 90 4.61 -8.55 6.75
N GLU A 91 5.85 -8.39 7.15
CA GLU A 91 6.22 -8.25 8.56
C GLU A 91 5.68 -6.93 9.14
N ALA A 92 5.75 -5.83 8.39
CA ALA A 92 5.16 -4.55 8.78
C ALA A 92 3.64 -4.62 8.92
N ALA A 93 2.94 -5.30 8.00
CA ALA A 93 1.51 -5.48 8.12
C ALA A 93 1.14 -6.33 9.34
N ARG A 94 1.90 -7.41 9.61
CA ARG A 94 1.70 -8.24 10.81
C ARG A 94 1.87 -7.45 12.10
N SER A 95 2.88 -6.59 12.20
CA SER A 95 3.13 -5.80 13.41
C SER A 95 2.01 -4.79 13.71
N VAL A 96 1.35 -4.26 12.68
CA VAL A 96 0.20 -3.33 12.82
C VAL A 96 -1.16 -4.03 12.81
N GLY A 97 -1.22 -5.36 12.85
CA GLY A 97 -2.46 -6.14 12.80
C GLY A 97 -3.15 -6.17 11.43
N GLY A 98 -2.47 -5.70 10.38
CA GLY A 98 -2.90 -5.75 8.98
C GLY A 98 -2.54 -7.06 8.28
N ARG A 99 -3.20 -7.32 7.14
CA ARG A 99 -2.84 -8.44 6.24
C ARG A 99 -1.99 -7.90 5.09
N GLY A 100 -0.68 -8.14 5.14
CA GLY A 100 0.26 -7.83 4.06
C GLY A 100 -0.02 -8.69 2.84
N TRP A 101 0.13 -8.10 1.65
CA TRP A 101 -0.44 -8.57 0.38
C TRP A 101 0.17 -9.89 -0.12
N ALA A 102 -0.71 -10.76 -0.62
CA ALA A 102 -0.42 -12.15 -0.99
C ALA A 102 0.20 -12.27 -2.40
N PRO A 103 0.98 -13.34 -2.63
CA PRO A 103 0.53 -14.33 -3.60
C PRO A 103 0.44 -15.70 -2.93
N GLY A 104 -0.79 -16.14 -2.62
CA GLY A 104 -1.04 -17.43 -2.00
C GLY A 104 -2.17 -17.36 -0.99
N ARG A 105 -3.24 -18.10 -1.26
CA ARG A 105 -4.41 -18.26 -0.38
C ARG A 105 -3.97 -18.64 1.04
N GLN A 106 -4.65 -18.10 2.05
CA GLN A 106 -5.15 -18.96 3.11
C GLN A 106 -6.53 -18.50 3.59
N ARG A 107 -7.49 -19.37 3.32
CA ARG A 107 -8.87 -19.36 3.81
C ARG A 107 -8.87 -20.03 5.19
N GLY A 108 -9.53 -19.41 6.17
CA GLY A 108 -9.83 -19.98 7.49
C GLY A 108 -9.68 -18.90 8.56
N LEU A 109 -10.62 -18.61 9.45
CA LEU A 109 -11.85 -19.29 9.84
C LEU A 109 -12.93 -18.26 10.16
N ARG A 110 -14.20 -18.62 9.91
CA ARG A 110 -15.33 -18.05 10.66
C ARG A 110 -15.39 -18.76 12.02
N PRO A 111 -15.52 -18.06 13.16
CA PRO A 111 -16.18 -18.63 14.30
C PRO A 111 -17.69 -18.36 14.15
N GLN A 112 -18.42 -19.35 13.66
CA GLN A 112 -19.84 -19.48 14.01
C GLN A 112 -19.88 -20.12 15.40
N GLY A 113 -20.52 -19.45 16.36
CA GLY A 113 -20.92 -20.12 17.61
C GLY A 113 -20.85 -19.25 18.84
N THR A 114 -21.96 -18.57 19.15
CA THR A 114 -22.63 -18.70 20.45
C THR A 114 -23.96 -17.96 20.44
N ARG A 115 -25.07 -18.69 20.25
CA ARG A 115 -26.33 -18.32 20.89
C ARG A 115 -26.71 -19.46 21.83
N ARG A 116 -26.58 -19.16 23.12
CA ARG A 116 -27.02 -19.98 24.25
C ARG A 116 -28.52 -20.27 24.11
N GLY A 117 -28.92 -21.54 24.15
CA GLY A 117 -30.19 -21.92 24.78
C GLY A 117 -30.07 -21.66 26.28
N VAL A 118 -31.12 -21.43 27.07
CA VAL A 118 -32.56 -21.68 27.02
C VAL A 118 -33.19 -20.62 27.96
N PRO A 119 -34.51 -20.39 27.96
CA PRO A 119 -35.16 -20.47 29.27
C PRO A 119 -36.51 -21.22 29.26
N SER A 120 -36.72 -21.92 30.39
CA SER A 120 -37.97 -22.21 31.10
C SER A 120 -39.10 -22.94 30.35
N GLY A 121 -39.25 -24.23 30.66
CA GLY A 121 -40.53 -24.91 30.62
C GLY A 121 -41.46 -24.44 31.74
N SER A 122 -42.75 -24.45 31.45
CA SER A 122 -43.89 -24.38 32.37
C SER A 122 -44.79 -25.56 32.05
#